data_AF-A0A657B815-F1
#
_entry.id   AF-A0A657B815-F1
#
_cell.length_a   1.000
_cell.length_b   1.000
_cell.length_c   1.000
_cell.angle_alpha   90.00
_cell.angle_beta   90.00
_cell.angle_gamma   90.00
#
_symmetry.space_group_name_H-M   'P 1'
#
loop_
_entity.id
_entity.type
_entity.pdbx_description
1 polymer ?
#
loop_
_entity_poly.entity_id
_entity_poly.type
_entity_poly.pdbx_seq_one_letter_code
_entity_poly.pdbx_strand_id
1 'polypeptide(L)'
;MSEDVHVESEFEWLANVYNINGAINHPSELHGIMIGHITGNTQLKDDEWLAMCLDHMGIEEFNVEKQPNVHQDLCKFYRDTLESIAVDSSAFQICLPDDSYAIAERGEALGAWVGGFLEGIAVTQTHALANLDEDLQEILRDLVEISQL
;
A
#
# COMPACT_ATOMS: atom_id res chain seq x y z
N MET A 1 -27.39 -3.61 24.02
CA MET A 1 -26.92 -3.73 22.63
C MET A 1 -26.33 -2.39 22.28
N SER A 2 -25.03 -2.23 22.50
CA SER A 2 -24.28 -1.15 21.83
C SER A 2 -24.28 -1.50 20.35
N GLU A 3 -24.71 -0.57 19.50
CA GLU A 3 -24.41 -0.64 18.08
C GLU A 3 -22.88 -0.58 17.98
N ASP A 4 -22.26 -1.64 17.45
CA ASP A 4 -20.87 -1.56 17.00
C ASP A 4 -20.84 -0.53 15.88
N VAL A 5 -20.32 0.66 16.20
CA VAL A 5 -20.00 1.66 15.19
C VAL A 5 -18.79 1.10 14.45
N HIS A 6 -19.04 0.51 13.28
CA HIS A 6 -17.96 0.09 12.37
C HIS A 6 -17.18 1.35 11.99
N VAL A 7 -15.95 1.45 12.50
CA VAL A 7 -15.00 2.49 12.09
C VAL A 7 -14.41 1.99 10.78
N GLU A 8 -14.55 2.79 9.72
CA GLU A 8 -13.98 2.49 8.40
C GLU A 8 -12.48 2.20 8.54
N SER A 9 -12.06 1.02 8.06
CA SER A 9 -10.66 0.63 8.04
C SER A 9 -9.89 1.39 6.96
N GLU A 10 -8.56 1.47 7.09
CA GLU A 10 -7.70 2.08 6.06
C GLU A 10 -7.87 1.40 4.69
N PHE A 11 -8.11 0.09 4.69
CA PHE A 11 -8.39 -0.68 3.47
C PHE A 11 -9.71 -0.27 2.83
N GLU A 12 -10.80 -0.19 3.60
CA GLU A 12 -12.10 0.21 3.06
C GLU A 12 -12.07 1.64 2.51
N TRP A 13 -11.43 2.55 3.23
CA TRP A 13 -11.23 3.93 2.77
C TRP A 13 -10.46 3.97 1.43
N LEU A 14 -9.33 3.26 1.35
CA LEU A 14 -8.51 3.25 0.14
C LEU A 14 -9.24 2.54 -1.02
N ALA A 15 -9.95 1.46 -0.76
CA ALA A 15 -10.78 0.77 -1.74
C ALA A 15 -11.89 1.68 -2.29
N ASN A 16 -12.49 2.51 -1.44
CA ASN A 16 -13.48 3.51 -1.86
C ASN A 16 -12.85 4.60 -2.73
N VAL A 17 -11.65 5.10 -2.39
CA VAL A 17 -10.86 6.00 -3.27
C VAL A 17 -10.69 5.36 -4.65
N TYR A 18 -10.25 4.11 -4.71
CA TYR A 18 -10.04 3.39 -5.97
C TYR A 18 -11.33 3.29 -6.80
N ASN A 19 -12.42 2.88 -6.17
CA ASN A 19 -13.71 2.73 -6.83
C ASN A 19 -14.27 4.07 -7.37
N ILE A 20 -14.16 5.16 -6.60
CA ILE A 20 -14.62 6.49 -7.03
C ILE A 20 -13.84 6.98 -8.26
N ASN A 21 -12.55 6.70 -8.30
CA ASN A 21 -11.63 7.14 -9.34
C ASN A 21 -11.59 6.18 -10.55
N GLY A 22 -12.21 5.00 -10.46
CA GLY A 22 -12.22 4.01 -11.54
C GLY A 22 -10.88 3.29 -11.71
N ALA A 23 -10.14 3.11 -10.62
CA ALA A 23 -8.85 2.43 -10.63
C ALA A 23 -8.98 0.94 -10.99
N ILE A 24 -7.96 0.38 -11.63
CA ILE A 24 -7.97 -1.01 -12.13
C ILE A 24 -7.15 -2.00 -11.29
N ASN A 25 -6.18 -1.50 -10.52
CA ASN A 25 -5.29 -2.32 -9.70
C ASN A 25 -5.80 -2.45 -8.27
N HIS A 26 -5.21 -3.35 -7.50
CA HIS A 26 -5.66 -3.61 -6.12
C HIS A 26 -5.17 -2.50 -5.15
N PRO A 27 -5.99 -2.02 -4.19
CA PRO A 27 -5.58 -0.97 -3.26
C PRO A 27 -4.44 -1.38 -2.32
N SER A 28 -4.42 -2.64 -1.86
CA SER A 28 -3.33 -3.16 -1.02
C SER A 28 -1.96 -3.11 -1.72
N GLU A 29 -1.92 -3.21 -3.05
CA GLU A 29 -0.68 -3.15 -3.82
C GLU A 29 0.00 -1.78 -3.71
N LEU A 30 -0.76 -0.68 -3.82
CA LEU A 30 -0.22 0.67 -3.64
C LEU A 30 0.35 0.89 -2.24
N HIS A 31 -0.32 0.37 -1.21
CA HIS A 31 0.24 0.42 0.14
C HIS A 31 1.53 -0.41 0.22
N GLY A 32 1.60 -1.57 -0.44
CA GLY A 32 2.84 -2.33 -0.59
C GLY A 32 3.96 -1.47 -1.20
N ILE A 33 3.72 -0.87 -2.36
CA ILE A 33 4.66 0.00 -3.08
C ILE A 33 5.15 1.13 -2.17
N MET A 34 4.22 1.82 -1.51
CA MET A 34 4.50 2.89 -0.55
C MET A 34 5.47 2.43 0.54
N ILE A 35 5.23 1.27 1.14
CA ILE A 35 6.07 0.73 2.23
C ILE A 35 7.44 0.28 1.71
N GLY A 36 7.51 -0.26 0.49
CA GLY A 36 8.77 -0.58 -0.18
C GLY A 36 9.63 0.67 -0.36
N HIS A 37 9.02 1.78 -0.80
CA HIS A 37 9.70 3.08 -0.91
C HIS A 37 10.20 3.63 0.44
N ILE A 38 9.36 3.56 1.48
CA ILE A 38 9.71 3.98 2.84
C ILE A 38 10.88 3.16 3.38
N THR A 39 10.86 1.83 3.19
CA THR A 39 11.93 0.91 3.59
C THR A 39 13.23 1.20 2.85
N GLY A 40 13.13 1.62 1.60
CA GLY A 40 14.24 2.14 0.79
C GLY A 40 14.79 3.51 1.21
N ASN A 41 14.28 4.09 2.31
CA ASN A 41 14.60 5.43 2.79
C ASN A 41 14.40 6.52 1.73
N THR A 42 13.43 6.31 0.82
CA THR A 42 13.03 7.28 -0.20
C THR A 42 11.72 7.92 0.24
N GLN A 43 11.79 9.15 0.75
CA GLN A 43 10.60 9.95 1.04
C GLN A 43 10.15 10.70 -0.20
N LEU A 44 8.93 10.42 -0.64
CA LEU A 44 8.31 11.08 -1.77
C LEU A 44 7.74 12.42 -1.32
N LYS A 45 7.89 13.46 -2.16
CA LYS A 45 7.11 14.69 -2.02
C LYS A 45 5.66 14.42 -2.41
N ASP A 46 4.75 15.27 -1.94
CA ASP A 46 3.31 15.16 -2.25
C ASP A 46 3.05 14.99 -3.75
N ASP A 47 3.68 15.77 -4.64
CA ASP A 47 3.50 15.64 -6.10
C ASP A 47 4.03 14.29 -6.66
N GLU A 48 5.12 13.77 -6.11
CA GLU A 48 5.70 12.47 -6.53
C GLU A 48 4.83 11.30 -6.05
N TRP A 49 4.29 11.41 -4.83
CA TRP A 49 3.33 10.45 -4.28
C TRP A 49 2.02 10.42 -5.08
N LEU A 50 1.46 11.59 -5.39
CA LEU A 50 0.23 11.68 -6.18
C LEU A 50 0.42 11.15 -7.60
N ALA A 51 1.56 11.41 -8.23
CA ALA A 51 1.90 10.83 -9.53
C ALA A 51 1.95 9.29 -9.46
N MET A 52 2.58 8.73 -8.43
CA MET A 52 2.60 7.28 -8.20
C MET A 52 1.19 6.71 -7.99
N CYS A 53 0.32 7.40 -7.25
CA CYS A 53 -1.07 6.98 -7.11
C CYS A 53 -1.81 6.96 -8.45
N LEU A 54 -1.66 7.99 -9.29
CA LEU A 54 -2.28 8.05 -10.62
C LEU A 54 -1.80 6.92 -11.53
N ASP A 55 -0.47 6.74 -11.61
CA ASP A 55 0.18 5.69 -12.40
C ASP A 55 -0.30 4.30 -11.96
N HIS A 56 -0.30 4.03 -10.65
CA HIS A 56 -0.76 2.76 -10.10
C HIS A 56 -2.27 2.55 -10.28
N MET A 57 -3.09 3.59 -10.15
CA MET A 57 -4.54 3.47 -10.38
C MET A 57 -4.86 3.28 -11.87
N GLY A 58 -3.96 3.65 -12.78
CA GLY A 58 -4.18 3.61 -14.22
C GLY A 58 -5.10 4.73 -14.70
N ILE A 59 -5.05 5.90 -14.07
CA ILE A 59 -5.92 7.05 -14.36
C ILE A 59 -5.09 8.31 -14.66
N GLU A 60 -5.62 9.22 -15.46
CA GLU A 60 -4.93 10.48 -15.81
C GLU A 60 -5.11 11.58 -14.76
N GLU A 61 -6.26 11.59 -14.06
CA GLU A 61 -6.59 12.55 -13.01
C GLU A 61 -7.56 11.96 -12.00
N PHE A 62 -7.55 12.49 -10.77
CA PHE A 62 -8.52 12.11 -9.75
C PHE A 62 -9.88 12.78 -9.99
N ASN A 63 -10.97 12.08 -9.65
CA ASN A 63 -12.34 12.56 -9.71
C ASN A 63 -12.66 13.54 -8.56
N VAL A 64 -12.12 14.76 -8.65
CA VAL A 64 -12.32 15.81 -7.64
C VAL A 64 -13.77 16.28 -7.52
N GLU A 65 -14.61 16.05 -8.52
CA GLU A 65 -16.05 16.36 -8.44
C GLU A 65 -16.76 15.44 -7.43
N LYS A 66 -16.42 14.14 -7.43
CA LYS A 66 -16.97 13.15 -6.50
C LYS A 66 -16.21 13.09 -5.18
N GLN A 67 -14.92 13.44 -5.18
CA GLN A 67 -14.06 13.41 -4.01
C GLN A 67 -13.16 14.67 -3.94
N PRO A 68 -13.70 15.82 -3.49
CA PRO A 68 -13.01 17.12 -3.55
C PRO A 68 -11.65 17.19 -2.87
N ASN A 69 -11.43 16.38 -1.81
CA ASN A 69 -10.22 16.43 -0.99
C ASN A 69 -9.24 15.27 -1.27
N VAL A 70 -9.48 14.45 -2.31
CA VAL A 70 -8.71 13.22 -2.60
C VAL A 70 -7.19 13.41 -2.56
N HIS A 71 -6.69 14.51 -3.10
CA HIS A 71 -5.26 14.83 -3.08
C HIS A 71 -4.73 15.01 -1.66
N GLN A 72 -5.46 15.77 -0.83
CA GLN A 72 -5.07 16.06 0.55
C GLN A 72 -5.18 14.81 1.42
N ASP A 73 -6.21 14.01 1.18
CA ASP A 73 -6.47 12.77 1.92
C ASP A 73 -5.41 11.71 1.60
N LEU A 74 -5.03 11.53 0.32
CA LEU A 74 -3.95 10.63 -0.08
C LEU A 74 -2.59 11.08 0.47
N CYS A 75 -2.27 12.37 0.43
CA CYS A 75 -1.02 12.87 1.03
C CYS A 75 -1.03 12.75 2.56
N LYS A 76 -2.19 12.90 3.20
CA LYS A 76 -2.34 12.66 4.64
C LYS A 76 -2.10 11.19 4.97
N PHE A 77 -2.70 10.27 4.23
CA PHE A 77 -2.50 8.83 4.39
C PHE A 77 -1.02 8.43 4.33
N TYR A 78 -0.27 8.97 3.35
CA TYR A 78 1.17 8.76 3.24
C TYR A 78 1.93 9.26 4.49
N ARG A 79 1.66 10.49 4.91
CA ARG A 79 2.34 11.10 6.08
C ARG A 79 2.00 10.40 7.39
N ASP A 80 0.74 10.06 7.60
CA ASP A 80 0.27 9.34 8.79
C ASP A 80 0.94 7.96 8.87
N THR A 81 1.07 7.26 7.73
CA THR A 81 1.78 5.98 7.65
C THR A 81 3.27 6.13 8.00
N LEU A 82 3.93 7.14 7.43
CA LEU A 82 5.33 7.43 7.71
C LEU A 82 5.57 7.77 9.20
N GLU A 83 4.69 8.59 9.79
CA GLU A 83 4.76 8.97 11.19
C GLU A 83 4.50 7.78 12.12
N SER A 84 3.51 6.95 11.82
CA SER A 84 3.19 5.73 12.57
C SER A 84 4.39 4.79 12.67
N ILE A 85 5.05 4.52 11.54
CA ILE A 85 6.24 3.66 11.48
C ILE A 85 7.41 4.29 12.26
N ALA A 86 7.59 5.61 12.17
CA ALA A 86 8.65 6.32 12.87
C ALA A 86 8.47 6.36 14.40
N VAL A 87 7.22 6.42 14.86
CA VAL A 87 6.86 6.45 16.29
C VAL A 87 6.98 5.06 16.91
N ASP A 88 6.36 4.06 16.28
CA ASP A 88 6.39 2.67 16.74
C ASP A 88 6.12 1.70 15.59
N SER A 89 7.18 1.22 14.97
CA SER A 89 7.09 0.22 13.91
C SER A 89 6.52 -1.12 14.37
N SER A 90 6.43 -1.39 15.69
CA SER A 90 5.85 -2.65 16.19
C SER A 90 4.33 -2.69 16.09
N ALA A 91 3.69 -1.52 16.00
CA ALA A 91 2.24 -1.38 15.79
C ALA A 91 1.85 -1.29 14.31
N PHE A 92 2.81 -1.33 13.39
CA PHE A 92 2.57 -1.27 11.96
C PHE A 92 1.62 -2.39 11.51
N GLN A 93 0.61 -2.04 10.72
CA GLN A 93 -0.32 -2.97 10.09
C GLN A 93 -0.29 -2.75 8.57
N ILE A 94 -0.48 -3.83 7.82
CA ILE A 94 -0.56 -3.77 6.37
C ILE A 94 -2.01 -3.54 5.95
N CYS A 95 -2.21 -2.72 4.91
CA CYS A 95 -3.53 -2.37 4.39
C CYS A 95 -4.18 -3.56 3.67
N LEU A 96 -4.94 -4.36 4.41
CA LEU A 96 -5.65 -5.56 3.94
C LEU A 96 -7.13 -5.52 4.33
N PRO A 97 -8.00 -6.23 3.59
CA PRO A 97 -9.37 -6.48 4.03
C PRO A 97 -9.41 -7.22 5.38
N ASP A 98 -10.36 -6.85 6.22
CA ASP A 98 -10.57 -7.46 7.53
C ASP A 98 -11.22 -8.86 7.44
N ASP A 99 -11.59 -9.45 8.58
CA ASP A 99 -12.16 -10.80 8.65
C ASP A 99 -13.62 -10.90 8.18
N SER A 100 -14.25 -9.78 7.80
CA SER A 100 -15.56 -9.77 7.16
C SER A 100 -15.51 -10.21 5.69
N TYR A 101 -14.34 -10.10 5.05
CA TYR A 101 -14.09 -10.53 3.67
C TYR A 101 -13.79 -12.03 3.57
N ALA A 102 -14.05 -12.62 2.41
CA ALA A 102 -13.76 -14.03 2.19
C ALA A 102 -12.25 -14.29 2.29
N ILE A 103 -11.87 -15.47 2.79
CA ILE A 103 -10.45 -15.85 2.93
C ILE A 103 -9.68 -15.78 1.61
N ALA A 104 -10.36 -16.05 0.48
CA ALA A 104 -9.79 -15.94 -0.85
C ALA A 104 -9.44 -14.48 -1.20
N GLU A 105 -10.36 -13.55 -0.96
CA GLU A 105 -10.15 -12.10 -1.22
C GLU A 105 -9.02 -11.55 -0.34
N ARG A 106 -8.92 -12.00 0.91
CA ARG A 106 -7.81 -11.64 1.81
C ARG A 106 -6.47 -12.20 1.34
N GLY A 107 -6.47 -13.40 0.75
CA GLY A 107 -5.29 -14.02 0.14
C GLY A 107 -4.81 -13.24 -1.10
N GLU A 108 -5.74 -12.89 -1.99
CA GLU A 108 -5.47 -12.05 -3.16
C GLU A 108 -4.90 -10.68 -2.75
N ALA A 109 -5.50 -10.05 -1.75
CA ALA A 109 -5.02 -8.77 -1.21
C ALA A 109 -3.62 -8.86 -0.61
N LEU A 110 -3.30 -9.95 0.09
CA LEU A 110 -1.96 -10.21 0.63
C LEU A 110 -0.94 -10.39 -0.49
N GLY A 111 -1.27 -11.20 -1.51
CA GLY A 111 -0.40 -11.39 -2.68
C GLY A 111 -0.11 -10.06 -3.38
N ALA A 112 -1.15 -9.26 -3.62
CA ALA A 112 -1.03 -7.92 -4.19
C ALA A 112 -0.17 -6.99 -3.32
N TRP A 113 -0.38 -6.99 -2.00
CA TRP A 113 0.42 -6.18 -1.07
C TRP A 113 1.91 -6.55 -1.13
N VAL A 114 2.22 -7.85 -1.11
CA VAL A 114 3.61 -8.33 -1.16
C VAL A 114 4.25 -8.03 -2.52
N GLY A 115 3.50 -8.19 -3.62
CA GLY A 115 3.95 -7.80 -4.95
C GLY A 115 4.35 -6.33 -5.02
N GLY A 116 3.47 -5.43 -4.55
CA GLY A 116 3.75 -4.00 -4.49
C GLY A 116 4.95 -3.66 -3.59
N PHE A 117 5.09 -4.32 -2.44
CA PHE A 117 6.24 -4.13 -1.55
C PHE A 117 7.57 -4.48 -2.22
N LEU A 118 7.61 -5.60 -2.93
CA LEU A 118 8.79 -6.02 -3.69
C LEU A 118 9.11 -5.05 -4.83
N GLU A 119 8.09 -4.51 -5.52
CA GLU A 119 8.27 -3.48 -6.53
C GLU A 119 8.92 -2.21 -5.94
N GLY A 120 8.37 -1.69 -4.84
CA GLY A 120 8.91 -0.50 -4.17
C GLY A 120 10.35 -0.70 -3.66
N ILE A 121 10.69 -1.89 -3.17
CA ILE A 121 12.07 -2.23 -2.80
C ILE A 121 12.98 -2.28 -4.03
N ALA A 122 12.54 -2.89 -5.13
CA ALA A 122 13.36 -3.02 -6.34
C ALA A 122 13.78 -1.66 -6.91
N VAL A 123 12.86 -0.68 -6.86
CA VAL A 123 13.08 0.71 -7.30
C VAL A 123 14.08 1.44 -6.40
N THR A 124 14.01 1.23 -5.08
CA THR A 124 14.78 2.04 -4.12
C THR A 124 16.11 1.42 -3.70
N GLN A 125 16.24 0.08 -3.77
CA GLN A 125 17.36 -0.66 -3.18
C GLN A 125 18.15 -1.49 -4.21
N THR A 126 18.18 -1.08 -5.47
CA THR A 126 18.78 -1.86 -6.59
C THR A 126 20.20 -2.36 -6.31
N HIS A 127 21.04 -1.58 -5.61
CA HIS A 127 22.41 -1.98 -5.26
C HIS A 127 22.52 -2.83 -3.99
N ALA A 128 21.62 -2.66 -3.03
CA ALA A 128 21.61 -3.42 -1.78
C ALA A 128 21.10 -4.85 -2.00
N LEU A 129 20.09 -5.01 -2.86
CA LEU A 129 19.56 -6.31 -3.26
C LEU A 129 20.63 -7.23 -3.90
N ALA A 130 21.65 -6.66 -4.54
CA ALA A 130 22.72 -7.42 -5.18
C ALA A 130 23.72 -8.05 -4.20
N ASN A 131 23.75 -7.60 -2.93
CA ASN A 131 24.72 -8.01 -1.92
C ASN A 131 24.07 -8.57 -0.65
N LEU A 132 22.86 -9.11 -0.76
CA LEU A 132 22.15 -9.72 0.36
C LEU A 132 22.81 -11.02 0.82
N ASP A 133 22.78 -11.27 2.13
CA ASP A 133 23.13 -12.56 2.70
C ASP A 133 22.10 -13.65 2.35
N GLU A 134 22.43 -14.91 2.66
CA GLU A 134 21.60 -16.06 2.31
C GLU A 134 20.23 -16.02 2.99
N ASP A 135 20.17 -15.58 4.25
CA ASP A 135 18.94 -15.47 5.02
C ASP A 135 17.97 -14.44 4.39
N LEU A 136 18.46 -13.26 3.99
CA LEU A 136 17.65 -12.26 3.31
C LEU A 136 17.23 -12.69 1.91
N GLN A 137 18.07 -13.47 1.21
CA GLN A 137 17.70 -14.02 -0.09
C GLN A 137 16.57 -15.07 0.03
N GLU A 138 16.56 -15.88 1.09
CA GLU A 138 15.48 -16.84 1.36
C GLU A 138 14.17 -16.09 1.65
N ILE A 139 14.20 -15.08 2.53
CA ILE A 139 13.03 -14.25 2.84
C ILE A 139 12.44 -13.61 1.58
N LEU A 140 13.29 -13.08 0.68
CA LEU A 140 12.80 -12.50 -0.57
C LEU A 140 12.15 -13.53 -1.49
N ARG A 141 12.66 -14.77 -1.53
CA ARG A 141 12.04 -15.84 -2.31
C ARG A 141 10.67 -16.20 -1.75
N ASP A 142 10.55 -16.31 -0.44
CA ASP A 142 9.27 -16.57 0.23
C ASP A 142 8.25 -15.47 -0.08
N LEU A 143 8.67 -14.20 -0.03
CA LEU A 143 7.81 -13.07 -0.41
C LEU A 143 7.39 -13.14 -1.89
N VAL A 144 8.29 -13.52 -2.79
CA VAL A 144 7.94 -13.73 -4.21
C VAL A 144 6.92 -14.86 -4.36
N GLU A 145 7.04 -15.96 -3.61
CA GLU A 145 6.05 -17.05 -3.62
C GLU A 145 4.69 -16.57 -3.09
N ILE A 146 4.67 -15.77 -2.01
CA ILE A 146 3.43 -15.19 -1.47
C ILE A 146 2.76 -14.23 -2.47
N SER A 147 3.55 -13.47 -3.24
CA SER A 147 3.00 -12.55 -4.25
C SER A 147 2.25 -13.25 -5.40
N GLN A 148 2.39 -14.58 -5.52
CA GLN A 148 1.81 -15.40 -6.60
C GLN A 148 0.63 -16.27 -6.12
N LEU A 149 0.07 -15.97 -4.94
CA LEU A 149 -1.11 -16.66 -4.39
C LEU A 149 -2.37 -16.50 -5.23
#